data_AF-A0A660Z3X2-F1
#
_entry.id   AF-A0A660Z3X2-F1
#
_cell.length_a   1.000
_cell.length_b   1.000
_cell.length_c   1.000
_cell.angle_alpha   90.00
_cell.angle_beta   90.00
_cell.angle_gamma   90.00
#
_symmetry.space_group_name_H-M   'P 1'
#
loop_
_entity.id
_entity.type
_entity.pdbx_description
1 polymer ?
#
loop_
_entity_poly.entity_id
_entity_poly.type
_entity_poly.pdbx_seq_one_letter_code
_entity_poly.pdbx_strand_id
1 'polypeptide(L)'
;EIFKCNDLYCGKIIEITEKSEDGGPLLDIENPDESLRNRPVLNLQVMSDFKYAGDSLWNDGTFYIPRKGKEASPDFILIDDNHLNIEISFLFFSKTVELVKIR
;
A
#
# COMPACT_ATOMS: atom_id res chain seq x y z
N GLU A 1 -2.10 7.03 -4.72
CA GLU A 1 -1.72 8.36 -4.19
C GLU A 1 -1.10 8.19 -2.81
N ILE A 2 0.00 8.89 -2.56
CA ILE A 2 0.63 9.02 -1.23
C ILE A 2 0.46 10.48 -0.81
N PHE A 3 -0.01 10.70 0.41
CA PHE A 3 -0.38 12.03 0.92
C PHE A 3 -0.03 12.18 2.40
N LYS A 4 0.11 13.43 2.87
CA LYS A 4 0.29 13.69 4.31
C LYS A 4 -1.02 13.51 5.06
N CYS A 5 -0.95 12.78 6.18
CA CYS A 5 -2.02 12.62 7.15
C CYS A 5 -1.50 13.08 8.51
N ASN A 6 -1.68 14.37 8.81
CA ASN A 6 -0.98 15.09 9.89
C ASN A 6 0.54 15.11 9.65
N ASP A 7 1.33 14.71 10.65
CA ASP A 7 2.79 14.61 10.58
C ASP A 7 3.27 13.28 9.96
N LEU A 8 2.35 12.41 9.56
CA LEU A 8 2.60 11.09 8.98
C LEU A 8 2.24 11.05 7.49
N TYR A 9 2.53 9.92 6.85
CA TYR A 9 2.24 9.64 5.46
C TYR A 9 1.27 8.47 5.36
N CYS A 10 0.23 8.69 4.55
CA CYS A 10 -0.80 7.71 4.24
C CYS A 10 -0.91 7.56 2.73
N GLY A 11 -1.68 6.58 2.29
CA GLY A 11 -1.78 6.30 0.87
C GLY A 11 -2.96 5.42 0.52
N LYS A 12 -3.54 5.69 -0.63
CA LYS A 12 -4.72 5.02 -1.16
C LYS A 12 -4.54 4.63 -2.62
N ILE A 13 -5.29 3.61 -3.03
CA ILE A 13 -5.33 3.17 -4.43
C ILE A 13 -6.19 4.14 -5.22
N ILE A 14 -5.63 4.76 -6.27
CA ILE A 14 -6.36 5.74 -7.11
C ILE A 14 -6.64 5.24 -8.52
N GLU A 15 -5.96 4.17 -8.94
CA GLU A 15 -6.09 3.58 -10.27
C GLU A 15 -5.89 2.08 -10.17
N ILE A 16 -6.70 1.34 -10.91
CA ILE A 16 -6.69 -0.12 -11.00
C ILE A 16 -6.86 -0.47 -12.48
N THR A 17 -5.94 -1.27 -13.02
CA THR A 17 -6.01 -1.73 -14.42
C THR A 17 -6.76 -3.04 -14.58
N GLU A 18 -6.87 -3.82 -13.49
CA GLU A 18 -7.66 -5.05 -13.41
C GLU A 18 -9.15 -4.76 -13.40
N LYS A 19 -9.94 -5.64 -14.04
CA LYS A 19 -11.40 -5.56 -14.10
C LYS A 19 -12.01 -6.70 -13.31
N SER A 20 -13.12 -6.45 -12.63
CA SER A 20 -13.95 -7.51 -12.06
C SER A 20 -14.56 -8.37 -13.18
N GLU A 21 -14.77 -9.66 -12.92
CA GLU A 21 -15.37 -10.61 -13.87
C GLU A 21 -16.79 -10.19 -14.28
N ASP A 22 -17.55 -9.60 -13.34
CA ASP A 22 -18.90 -9.09 -13.54
C ASP A 22 -18.95 -7.66 -14.08
N GLY A 23 -17.79 -7.05 -14.35
CA GLY A 23 -17.67 -5.66 -14.78
C GLY A 23 -17.92 -4.63 -13.67
N GLY A 24 -18.17 -5.08 -12.44
CA GLY A 24 -18.33 -4.25 -11.25
C GLY A 24 -16.99 -3.75 -10.67
N PRO A 25 -17.04 -3.02 -9.53
CA PRO A 25 -15.84 -2.64 -8.81
C PRO A 25 -15.13 -3.86 -8.22
N LEU A 26 -13.79 -3.85 -8.21
CA LEU A 26 -13.05 -4.81 -7.37
C LEU A 26 -13.35 -4.54 -5.91
N LEU A 27 -13.71 -5.59 -5.17
CA LEU A 27 -14.04 -5.55 -3.75
C LEU A 27 -12.93 -6.16 -2.90
N ASP A 28 -12.86 -5.79 -1.63
CA ASP A 28 -11.88 -6.28 -0.66
C ASP A 28 -12.19 -7.71 -0.15
N ILE A 29 -12.44 -8.64 -1.07
CA ILE A 29 -13.02 -9.96 -0.78
C ILE A 29 -12.18 -10.83 0.16
N GLU A 30 -10.86 -10.63 0.19
CA GLU A 30 -9.93 -11.39 1.03
C GLU A 30 -9.82 -10.83 2.45
N ASN A 31 -10.54 -9.74 2.78
CA ASN A 31 -10.44 -9.15 4.11
C ASN A 31 -10.82 -10.19 5.19
N PRO A 32 -10.01 -10.35 6.26
CA PRO A 32 -10.34 -11.25 7.35
C PRO A 32 -11.62 -10.85 8.10
N ASP A 33 -11.94 -9.56 8.14
CA ASP A 33 -13.22 -9.04 8.64
C ASP A 33 -14.27 -9.08 7.52
N GLU A 34 -15.28 -9.94 7.69
CA GLU A 34 -16.34 -10.12 6.72
C GLU A 34 -17.15 -8.84 6.45
N SER A 35 -17.25 -7.96 7.44
CA SER A 35 -17.96 -6.69 7.31
C SER A 35 -17.27 -5.71 6.35
N LEU A 36 -15.97 -5.89 6.13
CA LEU A 36 -15.16 -5.06 5.25
C LEU A 36 -15.09 -5.58 3.81
N ARG A 37 -15.50 -6.84 3.55
CA ARG A 37 -15.34 -7.48 2.23
C ARG A 37 -16.11 -6.81 1.09
N ASN A 38 -17.15 -6.04 1.40
CA ASN A 38 -17.99 -5.37 0.41
C ASN A 38 -17.50 -3.97 0.03
N ARG A 39 -16.40 -3.47 0.61
CA ARG A 39 -15.88 -2.15 0.27
C ARG A 39 -15.09 -2.20 -1.05
N PRO A 40 -15.20 -1.18 -1.92
CA PRO A 40 -14.37 -1.08 -3.11
C PRO A 40 -12.88 -0.96 -2.78
N VAL A 41 -12.05 -1.62 -3.59
CA VAL A 41 -10.58 -1.49 -3.53
C VAL A 41 -10.13 -0.13 -4.07
N LEU A 42 -10.86 0.43 -5.04
CA LEU A 42 -10.60 1.78 -5.52
C LEU A 42 -10.88 2.79 -4.40
N ASN A 43 -9.96 3.73 -4.20
CA ASN A 43 -9.90 4.69 -3.09
C ASN A 43 -9.66 4.09 -1.70
N LEU A 44 -9.41 2.78 -1.59
CA LEU A 44 -9.07 2.15 -0.32
C LEU A 44 -7.72 2.67 0.18
N GLN A 45 -7.69 3.17 1.42
CA GLN A 45 -6.44 3.47 2.12
C GLN A 45 -5.74 2.17 2.45
N VAL A 46 -4.53 1.99 1.92
CA VAL A 46 -3.69 0.81 2.09
C VAL A 46 -2.39 1.11 2.82
N MET A 47 -2.03 2.39 2.96
CA MET A 47 -0.89 2.84 3.75
C MET A 47 -1.39 3.71 4.90
N SER A 48 -0.95 3.38 6.11
CA SER A 48 -1.27 4.13 7.33
C SER A 48 0.00 4.41 8.13
N ASP A 49 0.08 5.62 8.68
CA ASP A 49 1.01 6.00 9.75
C ASP A 49 2.52 5.89 9.44
N PHE A 50 2.91 5.99 8.16
CA PHE A 50 4.32 5.99 7.80
C PHE A 50 5.02 7.26 8.27
N LYS A 51 6.16 7.10 8.94
CA LYS A 51 6.98 8.20 9.44
C LYS A 51 8.23 8.36 8.58
N TYR A 52 8.59 9.60 8.26
CA TYR A 52 9.87 9.88 7.63
C TYR A 52 11.01 9.68 8.64
N ALA A 53 11.93 8.77 8.33
CA ALA A 53 13.04 8.39 9.20
C ALA A 53 14.37 9.08 8.83
N GLY A 54 14.38 9.93 7.79
CA GLY A 54 15.60 10.49 7.20
C GLY A 54 16.11 9.64 6.03
N ASP A 55 17.15 10.11 5.33
CA ASP A 55 17.85 9.35 4.27
C ASP A 55 16.94 8.64 3.25
N SER A 56 15.90 9.36 2.79
CA SER A 56 14.92 8.83 1.83
C SER A 56 14.13 7.61 2.31
N LEU A 57 14.04 7.38 3.63
CA LEU A 57 13.36 6.26 4.26
C LEU A 57 12.08 6.69 4.97
N TRP A 58 11.03 5.89 4.78
CA TRP A 58 9.79 5.91 5.56
C TRP A 58 9.52 4.54 6.15
N ASN A 59 9.14 4.47 7.42
CA ASN A 59 8.87 3.21 8.12
C ASN A 59 7.86 3.42 9.27
N ASP A 60 7.76 2.45 10.18
CA ASP A 60 6.81 2.40 11.32
C ASP A 60 5.33 2.42 10.92
N GLY A 61 5.03 2.36 9.63
CA GLY A 61 3.69 2.32 9.08
C GLY A 61 3.14 0.91 8.89
N THR A 62 1.87 0.86 8.53
CA THR A 62 1.17 -0.38 8.15
C THR A 62 0.74 -0.31 6.70
N PHE A 63 1.03 -1.38 5.96
CA PHE A 63 0.66 -1.58 4.57
C PHE A 63 -0.32 -2.75 4.44
N TYR A 64 -1.59 -2.44 4.18
CA TYR A 64 -2.62 -3.44 3.88
C TYR A 64 -2.48 -3.92 2.42
N ILE A 65 -2.52 -5.23 2.22
CA ILE A 65 -2.47 -5.89 0.91
C ILE A 65 -3.84 -6.51 0.65
N PRO A 66 -4.77 -5.80 -0.04
CA PRO A 66 -6.15 -6.27 -0.25
C PRO A 66 -6.22 -7.66 -0.89
N ARG A 67 -5.38 -7.93 -1.88
CA ARG A 67 -5.31 -9.23 -2.58
C ARG A 67 -4.86 -10.41 -1.71
N LYS A 68 -4.47 -10.16 -0.46
CA LYS A 68 -4.02 -11.18 0.48
C LYS A 68 -4.75 -11.14 1.82
N GLY A 69 -5.59 -10.13 2.07
CA GLY A 69 -6.19 -9.91 3.38
C GLY A 69 -5.16 -9.75 4.50
N LYS A 70 -3.98 -9.20 4.21
CA LYS A 70 -2.84 -9.16 5.13
C LYS A 70 -2.27 -7.77 5.28
N GLU A 71 -1.75 -7.49 6.46
CA GLU A 71 -0.96 -6.31 6.75
C GLU A 71 0.53 -6.68 6.82
N ALA A 72 1.37 -5.71 6.49
CA ALA A 72 2.81 -5.75 6.66
C ALA A 72 3.31 -4.40 7.18
N SER A 73 4.52 -4.38 7.74
CA SER A 73 5.22 -3.16 8.14
C SER A 73 6.52 -3.04 7.34
N PRO A 74 6.44 -2.64 6.06
CA PRO A 74 7.61 -2.51 5.19
C PRO A 74 8.40 -1.23 5.45
N ASP A 75 9.64 -1.23 4.96
CA ASP A 75 10.41 -0.02 4.72
C ASP A 75 10.11 0.53 3.33
N PHE A 76 9.94 1.85 3.24
CA PHE A 76 9.66 2.59 2.01
C PHE A 76 10.88 3.45 1.68
N ILE A 77 11.58 3.13 0.60
CA ILE A 77 12.87 3.73 0.26
C ILE A 77 12.76 4.46 -1.08
N LEU A 78 12.91 5.77 -1.05
CA LEU A 78 12.90 6.59 -2.27
C LEU A 78 14.28 6.50 -2.94
N ILE A 79 14.29 5.89 -4.12
CA ILE A 79 15.52 5.64 -4.90
C ILE A 79 15.88 6.88 -5.72
N ASP A 80 14.87 7.46 -6.37
CA ASP A 80 14.96 8.72 -7.10
C ASP A 80 13.58 9.39 -7.18
N ASP A 81 13.46 10.50 -7.91
CA ASP A 81 12.23 11.28 -8.03
C ASP A 81 11.01 10.50 -8.56
N ASN A 82 11.22 9.34 -9.17
CA ASN A 82 10.19 8.52 -9.81
C ASN A 82 10.07 7.11 -9.23
N HIS A 83 11.06 6.61 -8.48
CA HIS A 83 11.07 5.22 -8.02
C HIS A 83 11.08 5.11 -6.50
N LEU A 84 10.11 4.35 -5.97
CA LEU A 84 9.99 4.04 -4.55
C LEU A 84 9.99 2.52 -4.36
N ASN A 85 10.91 2.01 -3.55
CA ASN A 85 10.93 0.60 -3.16
C ASN A 85 10.11 0.39 -1.88
N ILE A 86 9.30 -0.66 -1.90
CA ILE A 86 8.63 -1.23 -0.72
C ILE A 86 9.34 -2.52 -0.37
N GLU A 87 10.05 -2.54 0.76
CA GLU A 87 10.81 -3.69 1.22
C GLU A 87 10.10 -4.36 2.41
N ILE A 88 9.65 -5.59 2.19
CA ILE A 88 9.03 -6.43 3.23
C ILE A 88 10.06 -7.47 3.66
N SER A 89 10.53 -7.36 4.89
CA SER A 89 11.53 -8.26 5.46
C SER A 89 10.92 -9.19 6.51
N PHE A 90 11.23 -10.48 6.41
CA PHE A 90 10.87 -11.49 7.41
C PHE A 90 12.04 -12.45 7.62
N LEU A 91 12.63 -12.42 8.82
CA LEU A 91 13.82 -13.18 9.18
C LEU A 91 14.96 -12.96 8.17
N PHE A 92 15.27 -13.97 7.35
CA PHE A 92 16.34 -13.94 6.35
C PHE A 92 15.85 -13.68 4.91
N PHE A 93 14.54 -13.45 4.74
CA PHE A 93 13.94 -13.22 3.43
C PHE A 93 13.44 -11.79 3.32
N SER A 94 13.77 -11.12 2.23
CA SER A 94 13.17 -9.86 1.83
C SER A 94 12.44 -10.01 0.51
N LYS A 95 11.37 -9.23 0.35
CA LYS A 95 10.71 -9.02 -0.93
C LYS A 95 10.63 -7.52 -1.18
N THR A 96 11.18 -7.10 -2.32
CA THR A 96 11.07 -5.73 -2.79
C THR A 96 9.97 -5.62 -3.85
N VAL A 97 9.14 -4.59 -3.74
CA VAL A 97 8.18 -4.18 -4.76
C VAL A 97 8.51 -2.74 -5.15
N GLU A 98 8.69 -2.50 -6.43
CA GLU A 98 8.98 -1.17 -6.95
C GLU A 98 7.68 -0.47 -7.35
N LEU A 99 7.52 0.77 -6.92
CA LEU A 99 6.47 1.69 -7.36
C LEU A 99 7.08 2.79 -8.22
N VAL A 100 6.48 3.00 -9.38
CA VAL A 100 6.85 4.07 -10.31
C VAL A 100 5.82 5.20 -10.19
N LYS A 101 6.31 6.42 -10.02
CA LYS A 101 5.50 7.62 -10.02
C LYS A 101 4.87 7.84 -11.40
N ILE A 102 3.54 7.89 -11.42
CA ILE A 102 2.76 8.31 -12.59
C ILE A 102 2.57 9.83 -12.57
N ARG A 103 2.50 10.45 -13.76
CA ARG A 103 2.43 11.91 -13.95
C ARG A 103 1.10 12.51 -13.52
#